data_AF-A0A1F8A1L0-F1
#
_entry.id   AF-A0A1F8A1L0-F1
#
_cell.length_a   1.000
_cell.length_b   1.000
_cell.length_c   1.000
_cell.angle_alpha   90.00
_cell.angle_beta   90.00
_cell.angle_gamma   90.00
#
_symmetry.space_group_name_H-M   'P 1'
#
loop_
_entity.id
_entity.type
_entity.pdbx_description
1 polymer ?
#
loop_
_entity_poly.entity_id
_entity_poly.type
_entity_poly.pdbx_seq_one_letter_code
_entity_poly.pdbx_strand_id
1 'polypeptide(L)'
;MVMAASWVLVFLAFSIFFFLGAREWYFALLGTLNLAMTAVIVAGIAMQSKVLPRTFAGCNSLAASWHEALPMDMRDSPTASEASLHSACKRMVEHWAFAVAIVVLYFPYALLMIFHGLRGIMHPRPPRRSRPRNTKSVRIQAAIYFAFRYIAKLFQRLKPWSGNPPTQEVTREANGINQRSNIFTRLRRGEKSAALPLRVMPSNVLLKIASYAHYVDIVNLHTAYGSLFLAYIGNEDEESKLEELRMYTCSDEQAKQECRLCRAQICESCWRSVPVPQTIIRTHLESCKPNCSRCFYKNYNLKQSEWCSMDAITNKRSEFQHGHYNQYENVCRGCAAMTDSEKLRVVELQDKAEMHKFSKGSLFCADCKVMLPPSGPRWWICLCGEECRHHIHPPWGLGSHS
;
A
#
# COMPACT_ATOMS: atom_id res chain seq x y z
N MET A 1 -42.13 38.23 -5.15
CA MET A 1 -40.79 38.86 -4.97
C MET A 1 -39.90 38.11 -3.97
N VAL A 2 -40.44 37.54 -2.87
CA VAL A 2 -39.64 36.79 -1.86
C VAL A 2 -38.87 35.59 -2.45
N MET A 3 -39.46 34.85 -3.40
CA MET A 3 -38.75 33.73 -4.04
C MET A 3 -37.55 34.19 -4.88
N ALA A 4 -37.66 35.29 -5.63
CA ALA A 4 -36.57 35.80 -6.46
C ALA A 4 -35.38 36.31 -5.61
N ALA A 5 -35.67 36.97 -4.48
CA ALA A 5 -34.64 37.41 -3.54
C ALA A 5 -33.88 36.23 -2.89
N SER A 6 -34.60 35.15 -2.54
CA SER A 6 -33.96 33.91 -2.04
C SER A 6 -33.06 33.26 -3.08
N TRP A 7 -33.49 33.19 -4.34
CA TRP A 7 -32.67 32.61 -5.41
C TRP A 7 -31.41 33.43 -5.70
N VAL A 8 -31.49 34.76 -5.64
CA VAL A 8 -30.33 35.65 -5.79
C VAL A 8 -29.36 35.51 -4.63
N LEU A 9 -29.83 35.41 -3.39
CA LEU A 9 -28.97 35.18 -2.21
C LEU A 9 -28.31 33.81 -2.24
N VAL A 10 -29.01 32.77 -2.71
CA VAL A 10 -28.42 31.45 -2.94
C VAL A 10 -27.36 31.50 -4.05
N PHE A 11 -27.60 32.22 -5.14
CA PHE A 11 -26.61 32.40 -6.22
C PHE A 11 -25.40 33.23 -5.78
N LEU A 12 -25.59 34.25 -4.93
CA LEU A 12 -24.53 35.06 -4.37
C LEU A 12 -23.70 34.28 -3.36
N ALA A 13 -24.34 33.52 -2.45
CA ALA A 13 -23.66 32.61 -1.55
C ALA A 13 -22.88 31.53 -2.33
N PHE A 14 -23.51 30.96 -3.37
CA PHE A 14 -22.88 29.99 -4.28
C PHE A 14 -21.65 30.59 -4.98
N SER A 15 -21.76 31.81 -5.52
CA SER A 15 -20.68 32.49 -6.23
C SER A 15 -19.54 32.89 -5.29
N ILE A 16 -19.84 33.53 -4.15
CA ILE A 16 -18.84 33.92 -3.14
C ILE A 16 -18.07 32.69 -2.64
N PHE A 17 -18.76 31.57 -2.42
CA PHE A 17 -18.13 30.32 -1.97
C PHE A 17 -17.31 29.62 -3.08
N PHE A 18 -17.75 29.71 -4.34
CA PHE A 18 -17.02 29.21 -5.51
C PHE A 18 -15.68 29.94 -5.72
N PHE A 19 -15.64 31.25 -5.42
CA PHE A 19 -14.43 32.06 -5.50
C PHE A 19 -13.47 31.84 -4.31
N LEU A 20 -13.93 31.31 -3.17
CA LEU A 20 -13.13 31.12 -1.94
C LEU A 20 -12.31 29.81 -1.89
N GLY A 21 -12.30 29.01 -2.96
CA GLY A 21 -11.38 27.86 -3.09
C GLY A 21 -11.78 26.61 -2.31
N ALA A 22 -13.05 26.49 -1.89
CA ALA A 22 -13.64 25.32 -1.22
C ALA A 22 -14.44 24.41 -2.18
N ARG A 23 -14.09 24.41 -3.47
CA ARG A 23 -14.84 23.77 -4.56
C ARG A 23 -15.13 22.28 -4.32
N GLU A 24 -14.12 21.50 -3.95
CA GLU A 24 -14.25 20.04 -3.79
C GLU A 24 -15.04 19.65 -2.53
N TRP A 25 -14.94 20.47 -1.50
CA TRP A 25 -15.66 20.31 -0.25
C TRP A 25 -17.16 20.54 -0.38
N TYR A 26 -17.52 21.55 -1.15
CA TYR A 26 -18.91 21.86 -1.44
C TYR A 26 -19.60 20.69 -2.17
N PHE A 27 -18.92 20.08 -3.15
CA PHE A 27 -19.45 18.91 -3.84
C PHE A 27 -19.70 17.73 -2.90
N ALA A 28 -18.76 17.45 -1.98
CA ALA A 28 -18.93 16.39 -0.98
C ALA A 28 -20.08 16.71 -0.02
N LEU A 29 -20.11 17.91 0.57
CA LEU A 29 -21.14 18.30 1.54
C LEU A 29 -22.54 18.35 0.93
N LEU A 30 -22.69 18.97 -0.25
CA LEU A 30 -23.97 19.04 -0.96
C LEU A 30 -24.42 17.65 -1.39
N GLY A 31 -23.50 16.81 -1.84
CA GLY A 31 -23.77 15.41 -2.13
C GLY A 31 -24.29 14.66 -0.90
N THR A 32 -23.67 14.83 0.27
CA THR A 32 -24.14 14.22 1.54
C THR A 32 -25.51 14.73 1.96
N LEU A 33 -25.77 16.04 1.85
CA LEU A 33 -27.07 16.63 2.20
C LEU A 33 -28.17 16.13 1.25
N ASN A 34 -27.89 16.07 -0.06
CA ASN A 34 -28.82 15.51 -1.04
C ASN A 34 -29.10 14.02 -0.78
N LEU A 35 -28.08 13.26 -0.38
CA LEU A 35 -28.24 11.85 -0.02
C LEU A 35 -29.12 11.69 1.24
N ALA A 36 -28.92 12.53 2.25
CA ALA A 36 -29.75 12.53 3.46
C ALA A 36 -31.21 12.88 3.16
N MET A 37 -31.46 13.92 2.35
CA MET A 37 -32.82 14.26 1.91
C MET A 37 -33.46 13.13 1.09
N THR A 38 -32.69 12.50 0.21
CA THR A 38 -33.15 11.33 -0.56
C THR A 38 -33.54 10.17 0.37
N ALA A 39 -32.77 9.92 1.43
CA ALA A 39 -33.10 8.88 2.41
C ALA A 39 -34.42 9.16 3.16
N VAL A 40 -34.68 10.42 3.51
CA VAL A 40 -35.96 10.83 4.12
C VAL A 40 -37.14 10.59 3.16
N ILE A 41 -36.98 10.94 1.87
CA ILE A 41 -38.01 10.71 0.85
C ILE A 41 -38.25 9.20 0.67
N VAL A 42 -37.19 8.39 0.61
CA VAL A 42 -37.29 6.92 0.52
C VAL A 42 -38.06 6.34 1.71
N ALA A 43 -37.80 6.82 2.93
CA ALA A 43 -38.55 6.39 4.11
C ALA A 43 -40.04 6.74 4.00
N GLY A 44 -40.36 7.96 3.52
CA GLY A 44 -41.74 8.39 3.24
C GLY A 44 -42.44 7.52 2.20
N ILE A 45 -41.78 7.24 1.07
CA ILE A 45 -42.27 6.34 0.00
C ILE A 45 -42.53 4.95 0.56
N ALA A 46 -41.63 4.41 1.38
CA ALA A 46 -41.75 3.10 1.98
C ALA A 46 -42.95 3.01 2.93
N MET A 47 -43.16 4.02 3.78
CA MET A 47 -44.33 4.10 4.67
C MET A 47 -45.64 4.20 3.86
N GLN A 48 -45.67 5.06 2.84
CA GLN A 48 -46.83 5.26 1.97
C GLN A 48 -47.17 4.01 1.14
N SER A 49 -46.16 3.25 0.70
CA SER A 49 -46.36 2.03 -0.11
C SER A 49 -47.09 0.89 0.61
N LYS A 50 -47.25 0.99 1.94
CA LYS A 50 -48.06 0.04 2.73
C LYS A 50 -49.56 0.31 2.63
N VAL A 51 -49.95 1.52 2.27
CA VAL A 51 -51.34 1.99 2.26
C VAL A 51 -51.82 2.29 0.85
N LEU A 52 -50.94 2.83 0.00
CA LEU A 52 -51.26 3.20 -1.38
C LEU A 52 -50.99 2.04 -2.36
N PRO A 53 -51.87 1.83 -3.35
CA PRO A 53 -51.58 0.94 -4.46
C PRO A 53 -50.40 1.48 -5.28
N ARG A 54 -49.55 0.58 -5.78
CA ARG A 54 -48.36 0.93 -6.58
C ARG A 54 -48.69 1.40 -8.00
N THR A 55 -49.93 1.19 -8.46
CA THR A 55 -50.37 1.50 -9.82
C THR A 55 -51.75 2.16 -9.80
N PHE A 56 -52.01 2.97 -10.82
CA PHE A 56 -53.33 3.61 -11.00
C PHE A 56 -54.47 2.59 -11.12
N ALA A 57 -54.19 1.42 -11.70
CA ALA A 57 -55.18 0.33 -11.79
C ALA A 57 -55.62 -0.19 -10.41
N GLY A 58 -54.74 -0.15 -9.41
CA GLY A 58 -55.10 -0.52 -8.04
C GLY A 58 -56.08 0.43 -7.37
N CYS A 59 -56.22 1.69 -7.84
CA CYS A 59 -57.23 2.62 -7.34
C CYS A 59 -58.66 2.24 -7.76
N ASN A 60 -58.84 1.37 -8.77
CA ASN A 60 -60.16 0.89 -9.18
C ASN A 60 -60.72 -0.17 -8.23
N SER A 61 -59.86 -0.99 -7.62
CA SER A 61 -60.26 -2.09 -6.73
C SER A 61 -60.28 -1.71 -5.24
N LEU A 62 -59.57 -0.65 -4.85
CA LEU A 62 -59.39 -0.24 -3.44
C LEU A 62 -60.34 0.89 -2.98
N ALA A 63 -61.17 1.45 -3.87
CA ALA A 63 -62.09 2.54 -3.52
C ALA A 63 -63.06 2.15 -2.38
N ALA A 64 -63.55 0.91 -2.39
CA ALA A 64 -64.42 0.37 -1.35
C ALA A 64 -63.70 0.20 0.01
N SER A 65 -62.45 -0.30 0.01
CA SER A 65 -61.69 -0.54 1.26
C SER A 65 -61.11 0.74 1.87
N TRP A 66 -60.86 1.78 1.06
CA TRP A 66 -60.36 3.08 1.54
C TRP A 66 -61.42 3.85 2.34
N HIS A 67 -62.68 3.68 2.00
CA HIS A 67 -63.81 4.24 2.75
C HIS A 67 -63.81 3.80 4.23
N GLU A 68 -63.30 2.59 4.49
CA GLU A 68 -63.21 1.98 5.82
C GLU A 68 -61.90 2.34 6.57
N ALA A 69 -60.92 2.92 5.89
CA ALA A 69 -59.67 3.38 6.49
C ALA A 69 -59.70 4.88 6.86
N LEU A 70 -60.71 5.62 6.40
CA LEU A 70 -60.90 7.03 6.74
C LEU A 70 -61.43 7.21 8.18
N PRO A 71 -61.04 8.29 8.88
CA PRO A 71 -61.66 8.67 10.16
C PRO A 71 -63.18 8.79 10.02
N MET A 72 -63.94 8.40 11.05
CA MET A 72 -65.42 8.36 11.05
C MET A 72 -66.03 9.68 10.52
N ASP A 73 -65.44 10.82 10.88
CA ASP A 73 -65.92 12.15 10.51
C ASP A 73 -65.88 12.45 8.99
N MET A 74 -64.99 11.77 8.24
CA MET A 74 -64.92 11.86 6.78
C MET A 74 -65.72 10.78 6.07
N ARG A 75 -66.08 9.70 6.79
CA ARG A 75 -66.82 8.55 6.26
C ARG A 75 -68.28 8.91 5.98
N ASP A 76 -68.89 9.76 6.81
CA ASP A 76 -70.30 10.12 6.72
C ASP A 76 -70.55 11.42 5.94
N SER A 77 -69.53 11.93 5.23
CA SER A 77 -69.66 13.15 4.45
C SER A 77 -70.47 12.92 3.16
N PRO A 78 -71.65 13.56 2.98
CA PRO A 78 -72.51 13.36 1.81
C PRO A 78 -71.90 13.86 0.49
N THR A 79 -70.74 14.53 0.56
CA THR A 79 -69.97 15.02 -0.60
C THR A 79 -68.92 14.04 -1.12
N ALA A 80 -68.64 12.96 -0.40
CA ALA A 80 -67.63 11.97 -0.80
C ALA A 80 -68.22 10.95 -1.80
N SER A 81 -68.36 11.35 -3.06
CA SER A 81 -68.73 10.40 -4.13
C SER A 81 -67.57 9.44 -4.41
N GLU A 82 -67.87 8.22 -4.86
CA GLU A 82 -66.85 7.23 -5.27
C GLU A 82 -65.86 7.81 -6.31
N ALA A 83 -66.36 8.67 -7.20
CA ALA A 83 -65.56 9.42 -8.16
C ALA A 83 -64.55 10.37 -7.50
N SER A 84 -64.92 11.00 -6.38
CA SER A 84 -64.02 11.88 -5.60
C SER A 84 -62.91 11.10 -4.90
N LEU A 85 -63.22 9.94 -4.30
CA LEU A 85 -62.21 9.04 -3.69
C LEU A 85 -61.25 8.48 -4.74
N HIS A 86 -61.79 8.06 -5.89
CA HIS A 86 -60.97 7.56 -6.99
C HIS A 86 -59.99 8.65 -7.50
N SER A 87 -60.48 9.89 -7.65
CA SER A 87 -59.64 11.03 -8.04
C SER A 87 -58.56 11.35 -7.01
N ALA A 88 -58.87 11.24 -5.71
CA ALA A 88 -57.92 11.45 -4.62
C ALA A 88 -56.83 10.35 -4.59
N CYS A 89 -57.22 9.08 -4.75
CA CYS A 89 -56.28 7.95 -4.88
C CYS A 89 -55.33 8.16 -6.06
N LYS A 90 -55.88 8.53 -7.23
CA LYS A 90 -55.07 8.79 -8.42
C LYS A 90 -54.05 9.90 -8.19
N ARG A 91 -54.45 11.01 -7.55
CA ARG A 91 -53.55 12.13 -7.21
C ARG A 91 -52.45 11.72 -6.23
N MET A 92 -52.79 10.91 -5.22
CA MET A 92 -51.80 10.41 -4.26
C MET A 92 -50.80 9.44 -4.93
N VAL A 93 -51.26 8.55 -5.80
CA VAL A 93 -50.40 7.64 -6.58
C VAL A 93 -49.50 8.42 -7.54
N GLU A 94 -50.00 9.50 -8.15
CA GLU A 94 -49.22 10.40 -8.99
C GLU A 94 -48.08 11.09 -8.20
N HIS A 95 -48.39 11.66 -7.03
CA HIS A 95 -47.36 12.24 -6.16
C HIS A 95 -46.35 11.20 -5.66
N TRP A 96 -46.80 9.99 -5.34
CA TRP A 96 -45.94 8.89 -4.95
C TRP A 96 -45.00 8.49 -6.10
N ALA A 97 -45.52 8.33 -7.32
CA ALA A 97 -44.73 8.00 -8.50
C ALA A 97 -43.71 9.11 -8.83
N PHE A 98 -44.10 10.37 -8.69
CA PHE A 98 -43.19 11.51 -8.85
C PHE A 98 -42.07 11.51 -7.81
N ALA A 99 -42.38 11.21 -6.54
CA ALA A 99 -41.37 11.07 -5.49
C ALA A 99 -40.39 9.94 -5.78
N VAL A 100 -40.86 8.80 -6.29
CA VAL A 100 -40.01 7.69 -6.74
C VAL A 100 -39.08 8.14 -7.88
N ALA A 101 -39.59 8.86 -8.87
CA ALA A 101 -38.78 9.40 -9.96
C ALA A 101 -37.68 10.36 -9.46
N ILE A 102 -38.01 11.24 -8.50
CA ILE A 102 -37.02 12.12 -7.85
C ILE A 102 -35.91 11.29 -7.20
N VAL A 103 -36.25 10.26 -6.42
CA VAL A 103 -35.26 9.40 -5.75
C VAL A 103 -34.33 8.73 -6.77
N VAL A 104 -34.88 8.18 -7.85
CA VAL A 104 -34.10 7.49 -8.90
C VAL A 104 -33.09 8.42 -9.57
N LEU A 105 -33.41 9.72 -9.72
CA LEU A 105 -32.50 10.70 -10.31
C LEU A 105 -31.52 11.31 -9.29
N TYR A 106 -32.00 11.63 -8.08
CA TYR A 106 -31.21 12.33 -7.07
C TYR A 106 -30.22 11.42 -6.36
N PHE A 107 -30.53 10.14 -6.17
CA PHE A 107 -29.62 9.18 -5.55
C PHE A 107 -28.29 9.04 -6.31
N PRO A 108 -28.27 8.68 -7.62
CA PRO A 108 -27.01 8.58 -8.36
C PRO A 108 -26.30 9.92 -8.49
N TYR A 109 -27.04 11.03 -8.63
CA TYR A 109 -26.47 12.38 -8.66
C TYR A 109 -25.74 12.72 -7.34
N ALA A 110 -26.37 12.46 -6.20
CA ALA A 110 -25.76 12.68 -4.89
C ALA A 110 -24.49 11.83 -4.71
N LEU A 111 -24.50 10.57 -5.14
CA LEU A 111 -23.33 9.71 -5.11
C LEU A 111 -22.19 10.22 -6.01
N LEU A 112 -22.49 10.68 -7.22
CA LEU A 112 -21.49 11.28 -8.11
C LEU A 112 -20.87 12.55 -7.51
N MET A 113 -21.69 13.39 -6.88
CA MET A 113 -21.23 14.61 -6.19
C MET A 113 -20.29 14.29 -5.03
N ILE A 114 -20.66 13.30 -4.20
CA ILE A 114 -19.80 12.79 -3.12
C ILE A 114 -18.50 12.22 -3.71
N PHE A 115 -18.58 11.40 -4.76
CA PHE A 115 -17.41 10.78 -5.38
C PHE A 115 -16.44 11.83 -5.94
N HIS A 116 -16.93 12.82 -6.67
CA HIS A 116 -16.10 13.88 -7.23
C HIS A 116 -15.47 14.75 -6.13
N GLY A 117 -16.25 15.12 -5.11
CA GLY A 117 -15.73 15.88 -3.97
C GLY A 117 -14.65 15.12 -3.19
N LEU A 118 -14.90 13.84 -2.86
CA LEU A 118 -13.91 12.97 -2.20
C LEU A 118 -12.66 12.77 -3.06
N ARG A 119 -12.81 12.58 -4.38
CA ARG A 119 -11.68 12.45 -5.30
C ARG A 119 -10.84 13.72 -5.34
N GLY A 120 -11.48 14.91 -5.36
CA GLY A 120 -10.79 16.19 -5.31
C GLY A 120 -10.05 16.45 -4.00
N ILE A 121 -10.57 15.94 -2.88
CA ILE A 121 -9.88 15.96 -1.58
C ILE A 121 -8.67 15.03 -1.56
N MET A 122 -8.84 13.80 -2.08
CA MET A 122 -7.83 12.73 -2.06
C MET A 122 -6.70 12.91 -3.08
N HIS A 123 -7.00 13.57 -4.20
CA HIS A 123 -6.06 13.88 -5.27
C HIS A 123 -6.16 15.37 -5.60
N PRO A 124 -5.58 16.26 -4.76
CA PRO A 124 -5.49 17.66 -5.10
C PRO A 124 -4.85 17.78 -6.49
N ARG A 125 -5.52 18.49 -7.40
CA ARG A 125 -4.88 18.82 -8.68
C ARG A 125 -3.73 19.78 -8.41
N PRO A 126 -2.55 19.60 -9.03
CA PRO A 126 -1.50 20.59 -8.95
C PRO A 126 -2.05 21.94 -9.44
N PRO A 127 -1.74 23.05 -8.74
CA PRO A 127 -2.28 24.35 -9.09
C PRO A 127 -1.79 24.75 -10.48
N ARG A 128 -2.73 24.88 -11.44
CA ARG A 128 -2.44 25.25 -12.84
C ARG A 128 -1.85 26.66 -12.98
N ARG A 129 -1.89 27.47 -11.92
CA ARG A 129 -1.20 28.77 -11.75
C ARG A 129 -0.86 28.98 -10.27
N SER A 130 0.27 29.64 -10.03
CA SER A 130 0.81 30.11 -8.73
C SER A 130 -0.07 31.17 -8.05
N ARG A 131 -1.38 30.89 -7.90
CA ARG A 131 -2.23 31.70 -7.02
C ARG A 131 -1.91 31.34 -5.57
N PRO A 132 -1.68 32.33 -4.69
CA PRO A 132 -1.53 32.08 -3.27
C PRO A 132 -2.82 31.44 -2.75
N ARG A 133 -2.74 30.14 -2.45
CA ARG A 133 -3.84 29.36 -1.91
C ARG A 133 -4.07 29.86 -0.48
N ASN A 134 -5.32 30.16 -0.11
CA ASN A 134 -5.64 30.58 1.25
C ASN A 134 -5.11 29.52 2.23
N THR A 135 -4.19 29.90 3.12
CA THR A 135 -3.45 28.98 4.00
C THR A 135 -4.39 28.14 4.88
N LYS A 136 -5.60 28.64 5.16
CA LYS A 136 -6.63 27.93 5.91
C LYS A 136 -7.22 26.73 5.15
N SER A 137 -7.56 26.89 3.86
CA SER A 137 -8.16 25.79 3.08
C SER A 137 -7.18 24.64 2.84
N VAL A 138 -5.90 24.97 2.67
CA VAL A 138 -4.80 24.00 2.54
C VAL A 138 -4.61 23.17 3.81
N ARG A 139 -4.62 23.81 5.00
CA ARG A 139 -4.53 23.10 6.30
C ARG A 139 -5.72 22.18 6.54
N ILE A 140 -6.92 22.62 6.21
CA ILE A 140 -8.15 21.82 6.34
C ILE A 140 -8.08 20.59 5.42
N GLN A 141 -7.64 20.76 4.17
CA GLN A 141 -7.45 19.63 3.24
C GLN A 141 -6.42 18.62 3.77
N ALA A 142 -5.29 19.08 4.32
CA ALA A 142 -4.31 18.20 4.96
C ALA A 142 -4.91 17.39 6.11
N ALA A 143 -5.69 18.05 6.97
CA ALA A 143 -6.29 17.42 8.15
C ALA A 143 -7.15 16.22 7.77
N ILE A 144 -7.91 16.33 6.70
CA ILE A 144 -8.82 15.27 6.26
C ILE A 144 -8.14 14.20 5.47
N TYR A 145 -7.21 14.56 4.59
CA TYR A 145 -6.41 13.53 3.95
C TYR A 145 -5.70 12.70 5.03
N PHE A 146 -5.09 13.36 6.00
CA PHE A 146 -4.46 12.71 7.13
C PHE A 146 -5.47 11.82 7.89
N ALA A 147 -6.64 12.34 8.27
CA ALA A 147 -7.66 11.58 9.00
C ALA A 147 -8.15 10.36 8.20
N PHE A 148 -8.50 10.54 6.93
CA PHE A 148 -8.99 9.48 6.06
C PHE A 148 -7.93 8.40 5.86
N ARG A 149 -6.67 8.78 5.62
CA ARG A 149 -5.57 7.82 5.46
C ARG A 149 -5.21 7.12 6.77
N TYR A 150 -5.27 7.84 7.88
CA TYR A 150 -5.09 7.26 9.20
C TYR A 150 -6.15 6.18 9.46
N ILE A 151 -7.41 6.50 9.18
CA ILE A 151 -8.55 5.56 9.27
C ILE A 151 -8.34 4.38 8.32
N ALA A 152 -7.95 4.60 7.08
CA ALA A 152 -7.68 3.54 6.11
C ALA A 152 -6.55 2.60 6.60
N LYS A 153 -5.45 3.13 7.13
CA LYS A 153 -4.36 2.35 7.73
C LYS A 153 -4.81 1.60 8.99
N LEU A 154 -5.70 2.19 9.79
CA LEU A 154 -6.30 1.53 10.95
C LEU A 154 -7.17 0.35 10.52
N PHE A 155 -8.01 0.50 9.49
CA PHE A 155 -8.78 -0.61 8.93
C PHE A 155 -7.89 -1.67 8.28
N GLN A 156 -6.80 -1.30 7.63
CA GLN A 156 -5.80 -2.26 7.12
C GLN A 156 -5.15 -3.08 8.25
N ARG A 157 -4.99 -2.49 9.43
CA ARG A 157 -4.53 -3.23 10.63
C ARG A 157 -5.60 -4.15 11.20
N LEU A 158 -6.86 -3.73 11.21
CA LEU A 158 -7.97 -4.50 11.78
C LEU A 158 -8.49 -5.59 10.85
N LYS A 159 -8.26 -5.47 9.54
CA LYS A 159 -8.64 -6.49 8.58
C LYS A 159 -7.84 -7.75 8.91
N PRO A 160 -8.47 -8.85 9.38
CA PRO A 160 -7.76 -10.12 9.49
C PRO A 160 -7.22 -10.42 8.10
N TRP A 161 -5.91 -10.66 8.01
CA TRP A 161 -5.23 -10.97 6.77
C TRP A 161 -5.78 -12.34 6.29
N SER A 162 -6.92 -12.33 5.59
CA SER A 162 -7.65 -13.52 5.15
C SER A 162 -7.16 -14.03 3.79
N GLY A 163 -6.11 -13.42 3.24
CA GLY A 163 -5.24 -14.09 2.29
C GLY A 163 -4.13 -14.70 3.11
N ASN A 164 -3.75 -15.94 2.81
CA ASN A 164 -2.52 -16.51 3.35
C ASN A 164 -1.44 -15.39 3.36
N PRO A 165 -0.76 -15.12 4.50
CA PRO A 165 0.50 -14.39 4.40
C PRO A 165 1.27 -15.05 3.26
N PRO A 166 1.89 -14.31 2.33
CA PRO A 166 2.57 -14.93 1.20
C PRO A 166 3.34 -16.12 1.75
N THR A 167 2.95 -17.32 1.32
CA THR A 167 3.50 -18.58 1.82
C THR A 167 4.95 -18.62 1.38
N GLN A 168 5.77 -17.87 2.08
CA GLN A 168 7.17 -18.13 2.25
C GLN A 168 7.24 -18.51 3.72
N GLU A 169 7.22 -19.82 3.94
CA GLU A 169 8.05 -20.45 4.94
C GLU A 169 9.49 -19.89 4.82
N VAL A 170 9.70 -18.66 5.29
CA VAL A 170 10.95 -18.35 5.95
C VAL A 170 10.71 -18.85 7.36
N THR A 171 10.97 -20.14 7.52
CA THR A 171 11.12 -20.80 8.80
C THR A 171 11.79 -19.83 9.74
N ARG A 172 11.14 -19.63 10.88
CA ARG A 172 11.61 -18.95 12.07
C ARG A 172 13.06 -19.38 12.38
N GLU A 173 14.02 -18.67 11.83
CA GLU A 173 15.43 -18.80 12.22
C GLU A 173 15.90 -17.41 12.65
N ALA A 174 15.61 -17.15 13.92
CA ALA A 174 16.27 -16.11 14.67
C ALA A 174 17.75 -16.49 14.74
N ASN A 175 18.57 -15.90 13.86
CA ASN A 175 19.99 -15.64 14.04
C ASN A 175 20.41 -14.61 12.98
N GLY A 176 19.92 -13.39 13.18
CA GLY A 176 20.26 -12.22 12.38
C GLY A 176 21.55 -11.56 12.86
N ILE A 177 22.65 -12.32 12.94
CA ILE A 177 23.99 -11.78 13.15
C ILE A 177 24.92 -12.58 12.23
N ASN A 178 25.46 -11.92 11.21
CA ASN A 178 26.55 -12.38 10.33
C ASN A 178 26.28 -13.46 9.27
N GLN A 179 25.12 -13.45 8.62
CA GLN A 179 24.81 -14.35 7.49
C GLN A 179 25.52 -13.93 6.16
N ARG A 180 26.87 -13.84 6.14
CA ARG A 180 27.68 -13.50 4.94
C ARG A 180 28.03 -14.69 4.06
N SER A 181 28.01 -15.90 4.61
CA SER A 181 28.43 -17.16 3.96
C SER A 181 27.25 -18.02 3.46
N ASN A 182 26.02 -17.66 3.86
CA ASN A 182 24.94 -18.63 3.99
C ASN A 182 23.96 -18.74 2.79
N ILE A 183 24.16 -17.95 1.73
CA ILE A 183 23.27 -18.02 0.55
C ILE A 183 23.55 -19.29 -0.28
N PHE A 184 24.82 -19.71 -0.37
CA PHE A 184 25.21 -20.89 -1.16
C PHE A 184 25.10 -22.20 -0.38
N THR A 185 25.39 -22.19 0.92
CA THR A 185 25.31 -23.38 1.80
C THR A 185 23.88 -23.87 2.01
N ARG A 186 22.89 -22.98 1.94
CA ARG A 186 21.49 -23.32 2.27
C ARG A 186 20.71 -23.94 1.10
N LEU A 187 21.11 -23.69 -0.15
CA LEU A 187 20.43 -24.21 -1.34
C LEU A 187 20.77 -25.68 -1.68
N ARG A 188 21.79 -26.27 -1.02
CA ARG A 188 22.25 -27.63 -1.29
C ARG A 188 22.42 -28.52 -0.05
N ARG A 189 21.96 -28.07 1.13
CA ARG A 189 21.98 -28.87 2.37
C ARG A 189 20.92 -29.97 2.32
N GLY A 190 21.15 -30.96 1.46
CA GLY A 190 20.39 -32.19 1.35
C GLY A 190 21.37 -33.33 1.15
N GLU A 191 21.81 -33.90 2.27
CA GLU A 191 22.23 -35.29 2.50
C GLU A 191 23.29 -35.34 3.60
N LYS A 192 22.88 -35.90 4.76
CA LYS A 192 23.82 -36.33 5.80
C LYS A 192 24.48 -37.62 5.32
N SER A 193 25.65 -37.53 4.72
CA SER A 193 26.46 -38.71 4.36
C SER A 193 27.39 -39.10 5.51
N ALA A 194 27.68 -40.41 5.57
CA ALA A 194 28.35 -41.11 6.65
C ALA A 194 29.73 -40.55 7.06
N ALA A 195 30.05 -40.74 8.35
CA ALA A 195 31.27 -40.28 9.00
C ALA A 195 32.55 -40.78 8.29
N LEU A 196 33.24 -39.86 7.62
CA LEU A 196 34.61 -40.04 7.15
C LEU A 196 35.59 -39.95 8.34
N PRO A 197 36.73 -40.65 8.30
CA PRO A 197 37.74 -40.56 9.34
C PRO A 197 38.26 -39.12 9.44
N LEU A 198 38.12 -38.53 10.64
CA LEU A 198 38.45 -37.14 10.94
C LEU A 198 39.99 -36.96 10.93
N ARG A 199 40.55 -36.53 9.81
CA ARG A 199 41.92 -36.03 9.74
C ARG A 199 41.88 -34.50 9.73
N VAL A 200 41.84 -33.92 10.93
CA VAL A 200 41.90 -32.47 11.10
C VAL A 200 43.25 -31.97 10.61
N MET A 201 43.25 -31.02 9.69
CA MET A 201 44.47 -30.41 9.20
C MET A 201 44.98 -29.41 10.25
N PRO A 202 46.29 -29.38 10.56
CA PRO A 202 46.84 -28.37 11.46
C PRO A 202 46.51 -26.95 10.97
N SER A 203 46.06 -26.08 11.86
CA SER A 203 45.57 -24.74 11.50
C SER A 203 46.61 -23.91 10.76
N ASN A 204 47.89 -24.03 11.11
CA ASN A 204 48.99 -23.36 10.41
C ASN A 204 49.11 -23.78 8.94
N VAL A 205 48.85 -25.06 8.63
CA VAL A 205 48.86 -25.56 7.25
C VAL A 205 47.66 -25.02 6.49
N LEU A 206 46.47 -25.02 7.11
CA LEU A 206 45.23 -24.49 6.53
C LEU A 206 45.36 -22.99 6.20
N LEU A 207 45.94 -22.21 7.11
CA LEU A 207 46.21 -20.79 6.92
C LEU A 207 47.26 -20.54 5.83
N LYS A 208 48.28 -21.40 5.74
CA LYS A 208 49.28 -21.31 4.67
C LYS A 208 48.67 -21.62 3.30
N ILE A 209 47.79 -22.62 3.20
CA ILE A 209 47.01 -22.88 1.98
C ILE A 209 46.14 -21.67 1.62
N ALA A 210 45.44 -21.11 2.61
CA ALA A 210 44.61 -19.93 2.40
C ALA A 210 45.39 -18.72 1.87
N SER A 211 46.64 -18.52 2.30
CA SER A 211 47.51 -17.44 1.80
C SER A 211 47.78 -17.48 0.29
N TYR A 212 47.71 -18.66 -0.33
CA TYR A 212 47.88 -18.83 -1.78
C TYR A 212 46.55 -19.05 -2.52
N ALA A 213 45.42 -18.97 -1.82
CA ALA A 213 44.11 -19.22 -2.38
C ALA A 213 43.29 -17.93 -2.48
N HIS A 214 42.36 -17.92 -3.44
CA HIS A 214 41.31 -16.92 -3.44
C HIS A 214 40.14 -17.37 -2.56
N TYR A 215 39.48 -16.41 -1.93
CA TYR A 215 38.36 -16.71 -1.03
C TYR A 215 37.24 -17.48 -1.74
N VAL A 216 36.98 -17.13 -2.99
CA VAL A 216 35.96 -17.79 -3.83
C VAL A 216 36.26 -19.27 -4.00
N ASP A 217 37.54 -19.66 -4.09
CA ASP A 217 37.92 -21.06 -4.25
C ASP A 217 37.70 -21.85 -2.95
N ILE A 218 38.00 -21.26 -1.80
CA ILE A 218 37.69 -21.84 -0.48
C ILE A 218 36.19 -22.03 -0.30
N VAL A 219 35.38 -21.02 -0.66
CA VAL A 219 33.91 -21.11 -0.59
C VAL A 219 33.38 -22.17 -1.56
N ASN A 220 33.89 -22.24 -2.79
CA ASN A 220 33.49 -23.25 -3.76
C ASN A 220 33.86 -24.66 -3.27
N LEU A 221 35.07 -24.85 -2.74
CA LEU A 221 35.52 -26.10 -2.16
C LEU A 221 34.61 -26.53 -1.01
N HIS A 222 34.30 -25.60 -0.11
CA HIS A 222 33.36 -25.82 0.98
C HIS A 222 31.98 -26.26 0.48
N THR A 223 31.43 -25.57 -0.52
CA THR A 223 30.09 -25.90 -1.07
C THR A 223 30.07 -27.22 -1.86
N ALA A 224 31.16 -27.59 -2.52
CA ALA A 224 31.24 -28.81 -3.31
C ALA A 224 31.52 -30.05 -2.46
N TYR A 225 32.27 -29.88 -1.36
CA TYR A 225 32.80 -31.00 -0.57
C TYR A 225 32.54 -30.81 0.94
N GLY A 226 31.37 -30.29 1.32
CA GLY A 226 31.06 -29.87 2.70
C GLY A 226 31.46 -30.87 3.79
N SER A 227 31.17 -32.17 3.63
CA SER A 227 31.54 -33.20 4.61
C SER A 227 33.07 -33.43 4.72
N LEU A 228 33.79 -33.35 3.60
CA LEU A 228 35.25 -33.43 3.58
C LEU A 228 35.87 -32.15 4.15
N PHE A 229 35.32 -30.98 3.81
CA PHE A 229 35.77 -29.70 4.34
C PHE A 229 35.65 -29.64 5.87
N LEU A 230 34.52 -30.10 6.41
CA LEU A 230 34.32 -30.27 7.85
C LEU A 230 35.33 -31.24 8.47
N ALA A 231 35.66 -32.35 7.78
CA ALA A 231 36.66 -33.29 8.26
C ALA A 231 38.07 -32.69 8.37
N TYR A 232 38.40 -31.70 7.53
CA TYR A 232 39.69 -31.01 7.54
C TYR A 232 39.76 -29.82 8.51
N ILE A 233 38.64 -29.09 8.70
CA ILE A 233 38.57 -27.93 9.61
C ILE A 233 38.37 -28.35 11.07
N GLY A 234 37.80 -29.54 11.30
CA GLY A 234 37.51 -30.05 12.64
C GLY A 234 36.14 -29.61 13.14
N ASN A 235 35.88 -29.85 14.42
CA ASN A 235 34.57 -29.68 15.06
C ASN A 235 34.33 -28.23 15.56
N GLU A 236 35.11 -27.27 15.05
CA GLU A 236 34.91 -25.85 15.36
C GLU A 236 33.70 -25.28 14.61
N ASP A 237 33.20 -24.13 15.07
CA ASP A 237 32.16 -23.39 14.36
C ASP A 237 32.62 -23.07 12.92
N GLU A 238 31.95 -23.70 11.95
CA GLU A 238 32.27 -23.64 10.51
C GLU A 238 32.35 -22.19 10.01
N GLU A 239 31.48 -21.32 10.53
CA GLU A 239 31.40 -19.91 10.15
C GLU A 239 32.59 -19.11 10.69
N SER A 240 32.94 -19.29 11.96
CA SER A 240 34.14 -18.70 12.58
C SER A 240 35.42 -19.08 11.80
N LYS A 241 35.55 -20.35 11.39
CA LYS A 241 36.71 -20.82 10.64
C LYS A 241 36.77 -20.29 9.20
N LEU A 242 35.63 -20.17 8.52
CA LEU A 242 35.57 -19.53 7.20
C LEU A 242 35.93 -18.05 7.25
N GLU A 243 35.55 -17.33 8.31
CA GLU A 243 35.96 -15.94 8.51
C GLU A 243 37.44 -15.81 8.90
N GLU A 244 37.99 -16.76 9.66
CA GLU A 244 39.44 -16.83 9.91
C GLU A 244 40.20 -16.98 8.57
N LEU A 245 39.82 -17.96 7.74
CA LEU A 245 40.43 -18.19 6.43
C LEU A 245 40.31 -16.98 5.50
N ARG A 246 39.16 -16.30 5.52
CA ARG A 246 38.90 -15.11 4.71
C ARG A 246 39.99 -14.06 4.85
N MET A 247 40.51 -13.84 6.07
CA MET A 247 41.54 -12.83 6.32
C MET A 247 42.84 -13.14 5.57
N TYR A 248 43.17 -14.43 5.41
CA TYR A 248 44.40 -14.90 4.77
C TYR A 248 44.25 -15.16 3.27
N THR A 249 43.04 -15.25 2.74
CA THR A 249 42.82 -15.37 1.29
C THR A 249 43.03 -14.06 0.53
N CYS A 250 43.41 -14.17 -0.75
CA CYS A 250 43.74 -13.04 -1.63
C CYS A 250 44.81 -12.12 -1.01
N SER A 251 45.86 -12.69 -0.42
CA SER A 251 46.86 -11.94 0.35
C SER A 251 47.71 -10.97 -0.49
N ASP A 252 47.95 -11.31 -1.76
CA ASP A 252 48.80 -10.50 -2.66
C ASP A 252 48.08 -9.27 -3.26
N GLU A 253 46.79 -9.10 -2.95
CA GLU A 253 45.91 -8.14 -3.61
C GLU A 253 45.59 -6.96 -2.68
N GLN A 254 45.82 -5.74 -3.15
CA GLN A 254 45.72 -4.52 -2.34
C GLN A 254 44.27 -4.11 -2.04
N ALA A 255 43.33 -4.47 -2.91
CA ALA A 255 41.92 -4.11 -2.77
C ALA A 255 41.04 -5.35 -2.65
N LYS A 256 40.49 -5.56 -1.46
CA LYS A 256 39.47 -6.58 -1.19
C LYS A 256 38.08 -5.91 -1.18
N GLN A 257 37.17 -6.40 -2.01
CA GLN A 257 35.77 -5.94 -2.11
C GLN A 257 34.81 -7.09 -1.77
N GLU A 258 33.52 -6.79 -1.67
CA GLU A 258 32.48 -7.81 -1.50
C GLU A 258 31.73 -8.04 -2.80
N CYS A 259 31.49 -9.31 -3.14
CA CYS A 259 30.63 -9.69 -4.25
C CYS A 259 29.22 -9.14 -4.04
N ARG A 260 28.69 -8.41 -5.02
CA ARG A 260 27.36 -7.82 -4.90
C ARG A 260 26.26 -8.84 -4.64
N LEU A 261 26.36 -10.05 -5.19
CA LEU A 261 25.33 -11.09 -5.13
C LEU A 261 25.45 -12.04 -3.94
N CYS A 262 26.65 -12.49 -3.57
CA CYS A 262 26.81 -13.45 -2.48
C CYS A 262 27.56 -12.91 -1.26
N ARG A 263 28.00 -11.64 -1.29
CA ARG A 263 28.81 -10.98 -0.25
C ARG A 263 30.16 -11.63 0.05
N ALA A 264 30.57 -12.64 -0.72
CA ALA A 264 31.90 -13.25 -0.62
C ALA A 264 32.99 -12.22 -0.93
N GLN A 265 34.12 -12.31 -0.25
CA GLN A 265 35.29 -11.50 -0.55
C GLN A 265 35.81 -11.77 -1.96
N ILE A 266 36.12 -10.70 -2.69
CA ILE A 266 36.67 -10.72 -4.04
C ILE A 266 37.85 -9.74 -4.11
N CYS A 267 38.89 -10.10 -4.85
CA CYS A 267 39.98 -9.21 -5.28
C CYS A 267 39.89 -8.96 -6.79
N GLU A 268 40.78 -8.15 -7.35
CA GLU A 268 40.80 -7.81 -8.78
C GLU A 268 40.84 -9.03 -9.71
N SER A 269 41.62 -10.04 -9.35
CA SER A 269 41.67 -11.32 -10.07
C SER A 269 40.40 -12.17 -9.90
N CYS A 270 39.57 -11.94 -8.87
CA CYS A 270 38.39 -12.76 -8.56
C CYS A 270 37.06 -12.22 -9.10
N TRP A 271 36.99 -10.94 -9.43
CA TRP A 271 35.71 -10.33 -9.80
C TRP A 271 35.52 -10.24 -11.31
N ARG A 272 34.26 -10.20 -11.72
CA ARG A 272 33.83 -9.79 -13.07
C ARG A 272 32.73 -8.75 -12.94
N SER A 273 32.80 -7.70 -13.75
CA SER A 273 31.75 -6.69 -13.78
C SER A 273 30.65 -7.21 -14.67
N VAL A 274 29.47 -7.43 -14.10
CA VAL A 274 28.31 -7.96 -14.82
C VAL A 274 27.10 -7.08 -14.55
N PRO A 275 26.13 -7.03 -15.47
CA PRO A 275 24.84 -6.42 -15.19
C PRO A 275 24.14 -7.15 -14.04
N VAL A 276 23.78 -6.42 -12.99
CA VAL A 276 22.94 -6.93 -11.88
C VAL A 276 21.55 -6.29 -11.97
N PRO A 277 20.47 -7.10 -11.95
CA PRO A 277 19.11 -6.58 -12.08
C PRO A 277 18.73 -5.72 -10.86
N GLN A 278 18.08 -4.60 -11.10
CA GLN A 278 17.50 -3.76 -10.05
C GLN A 278 16.05 -4.18 -9.78
N THR A 279 15.72 -4.52 -8.54
CA THR A 279 14.34 -4.91 -8.18
C THR A 279 13.50 -3.72 -7.75
N ILE A 280 12.18 -3.89 -7.82
CA ILE A 280 11.20 -2.95 -7.27
C ILE A 280 11.43 -2.75 -5.76
N ILE A 281 11.78 -3.83 -5.04
CA ILE A 281 12.02 -3.79 -3.60
C ILE A 281 13.19 -2.89 -3.26
N ARG A 282 14.33 -3.09 -3.95
CA ARG A 282 15.51 -2.24 -3.82
C ARG A 282 15.18 -0.78 -4.06
N THR A 283 14.49 -0.50 -5.16
CA THR A 283 14.11 0.86 -5.54
C THR A 283 13.29 1.52 -4.43
N HIS A 284 12.37 0.78 -3.82
CA HIS A 284 11.59 1.27 -2.67
C HIS A 284 12.42 1.44 -1.39
N LEU A 285 13.38 0.57 -1.10
CA LEU A 285 14.28 0.72 0.04
C LEU A 285 15.16 1.98 -0.08
N GLU A 286 15.60 2.31 -1.30
CA GLU A 286 16.47 3.47 -1.56
C GLU A 286 15.69 4.78 -1.68
N SER A 287 14.48 4.75 -2.27
CA SER A 287 13.71 5.96 -2.60
C SER A 287 12.61 6.32 -1.60
N CYS A 288 12.11 5.36 -0.81
CA CYS A 288 11.05 5.63 0.16
C CYS A 288 11.62 5.76 1.56
N LYS A 289 11.24 6.85 2.25
CA LYS A 289 11.69 7.13 3.62
C LYS A 289 10.52 7.17 4.59
N PRO A 290 10.66 6.61 5.81
CA PRO A 290 9.58 6.61 6.79
C PRO A 290 9.52 7.94 7.54
N ASN A 291 8.31 8.47 7.73
CA ASN A 291 8.04 9.70 8.44
C ASN A 291 7.08 9.47 9.62
N CYS A 292 7.25 10.26 10.68
CA CYS A 292 6.29 10.29 11.78
C CYS A 292 5.02 11.06 11.35
N SER A 293 3.89 10.78 11.99
CA SER A 293 2.61 11.45 11.70
C SER A 293 2.71 12.98 11.73
N ARG A 294 3.49 13.54 12.68
CA ARG A 294 3.69 14.99 12.81
C ARG A 294 4.45 15.58 11.61
N CYS A 295 5.54 14.94 11.18
CA CYS A 295 6.33 15.39 10.03
C CYS A 295 5.57 15.19 8.72
N PHE A 296 4.89 14.06 8.59
CA PHE A 296 4.01 13.79 7.46
C PHE A 296 2.94 14.88 7.32
N TYR A 297 2.20 15.15 8.40
CA TYR A 297 1.15 16.18 8.40
C TYR A 297 1.67 17.58 8.05
N LYS A 298 2.86 17.95 8.58
CA LYS A 298 3.49 19.25 8.30
C LYS A 298 3.88 19.40 6.82
N ASN A 299 4.38 18.34 6.20
CA ASN A 299 4.97 18.38 4.86
C ASN A 299 4.02 18.00 3.73
N TYR A 300 2.84 17.46 4.06
CA TYR A 300 1.82 16.93 3.14
C TYR A 300 1.35 17.90 2.02
N ASN A 301 1.62 19.20 2.12
CA ASN A 301 1.12 20.22 1.18
C ASN A 301 2.20 21.02 0.45
N LEU A 302 3.49 20.76 0.66
CA LEU A 302 4.54 21.67 0.17
C LEU A 302 5.17 21.25 -1.16
N LYS A 303 5.01 19.98 -1.58
CA LYS A 303 5.69 19.46 -2.78
C LYS A 303 4.83 18.40 -3.47
N GLN A 304 3.78 18.82 -4.16
CA GLN A 304 3.13 17.93 -5.13
C GLN A 304 3.93 18.04 -6.43
N SER A 305 4.84 17.08 -6.67
CA SER A 305 5.49 16.99 -7.97
C SER A 305 4.46 16.56 -9.00
N GLU A 306 4.56 17.04 -10.24
CA GLU A 306 3.61 16.66 -11.29
C GLU A 306 3.65 15.15 -11.61
N TRP A 307 4.75 14.45 -11.27
CA TRP A 307 4.98 13.04 -11.61
C TRP A 307 5.73 12.30 -10.50
N CYS A 308 5.05 11.42 -9.77
CA CYS A 308 5.74 10.44 -8.91
C CYS A 308 6.02 9.15 -9.69
N SER A 309 7.26 8.98 -10.15
CA SER A 309 7.71 7.80 -10.92
C SER A 309 7.45 6.46 -10.21
N MET A 310 7.39 6.45 -8.88
CA MET A 310 7.21 5.22 -8.09
C MET A 310 5.84 4.56 -8.27
N ASP A 311 4.78 5.35 -8.51
CA ASP A 311 3.45 4.81 -8.83
C ASP A 311 3.37 4.34 -10.31
N ALA A 312 4.23 4.86 -11.19
CA ALA A 312 4.34 4.43 -12.58
C ALA A 312 5.12 3.10 -12.72
N ILE A 313 6.15 2.88 -11.88
CA ILE A 313 6.88 1.61 -11.79
C ILE A 313 5.93 0.46 -11.40
N THR A 314 4.92 0.72 -10.55
CA THR A 314 3.88 -0.26 -10.20
C THR A 314 2.88 -0.56 -11.31
N ASN A 315 2.55 0.43 -12.16
CA ASN A 315 1.54 0.26 -13.21
C ASN A 315 2.12 -0.32 -14.51
N LYS A 316 3.45 -0.30 -14.68
CA LYS A 316 4.17 -1.03 -15.74
C LYS A 316 4.29 -2.54 -15.47
N ARG A 317 3.39 -3.12 -14.66
CA ARG A 317 3.35 -4.57 -14.40
C ARG A 317 2.94 -5.41 -15.62
N SER A 318 2.55 -4.79 -16.75
CA SER A 318 2.02 -5.46 -17.93
C SER A 318 2.93 -5.48 -19.15
N GLU A 319 4.10 -4.83 -19.13
CA GLU A 319 5.09 -5.00 -20.19
C GLU A 319 6.34 -5.64 -19.59
N PHE A 320 6.66 -6.83 -20.08
CA PHE A 320 7.97 -7.46 -19.97
C PHE A 320 9.05 -6.57 -20.65
N GLN A 321 9.30 -5.36 -20.13
CA GLN A 321 10.45 -4.57 -20.54
C GLN A 321 11.69 -5.21 -19.91
N HIS A 322 12.31 -6.11 -20.68
CA HIS A 322 13.66 -6.68 -20.52
C HIS A 322 14.77 -5.60 -20.51
N GLY A 323 14.55 -4.43 -19.91
CA GLY A 323 15.43 -3.27 -20.05
C GLY A 323 15.52 -2.34 -18.84
N HIS A 324 15.07 -2.75 -17.65
CA HIS A 324 15.15 -1.89 -16.47
C HIS A 324 16.55 -1.96 -15.80
N TYR A 325 17.35 -0.91 -16.05
CA TYR A 325 18.52 -0.44 -15.29
C TYR A 325 19.41 -1.52 -14.66
N ASN A 326 20.09 -2.28 -15.51
CA ASN A 326 21.19 -3.12 -15.04
C ASN A 326 22.36 -2.21 -14.65
N GLN A 327 22.69 -2.18 -13.37
CA GLN A 327 23.92 -1.54 -12.91
C GLN A 327 25.05 -2.56 -13.00
N TYR A 328 26.18 -2.14 -13.59
CA TYR A 328 27.37 -2.97 -13.66
C TYR A 328 28.01 -3.01 -12.28
N GLU A 329 28.10 -4.21 -11.71
CA GLU A 329 28.56 -4.44 -10.35
C GLU A 329 29.60 -5.56 -10.34
N ASN A 330 30.53 -5.48 -9.39
CA ASN A 330 31.57 -6.49 -9.24
C ASN A 330 31.02 -7.72 -8.52
N VAL A 331 31.05 -8.87 -9.19
CA VAL A 331 30.60 -10.15 -8.63
C VAL A 331 31.71 -11.19 -8.73
N CYS A 332 31.69 -12.21 -7.87
CA CYS A 332 32.63 -13.33 -7.95
C CYS A 332 32.43 -14.15 -9.23
N ARG A 333 33.46 -14.88 -9.67
CA ARG A 333 33.40 -15.75 -10.88
C ARG A 333 32.20 -16.72 -10.88
N GLY A 334 31.85 -17.30 -9.73
CA GLY A 334 30.68 -18.18 -9.61
C GLY A 334 29.36 -17.47 -9.88
N CYS A 335 29.18 -16.28 -9.31
CA CYS A 335 27.99 -15.45 -9.56
C CYS A 335 27.96 -14.86 -10.97
N ALA A 336 29.12 -14.61 -11.58
CA ALA A 336 29.21 -14.15 -12.97
C ALA A 336 28.72 -15.19 -13.98
N ALA A 337 28.86 -16.48 -13.64
CA ALA A 337 28.41 -17.60 -14.48
C ALA A 337 26.90 -17.89 -14.38
N MET A 338 26.19 -17.25 -13.44
CA MET A 338 24.74 -17.40 -13.30
C MET A 338 23.99 -16.83 -14.50
N THR A 339 22.85 -17.44 -14.81
CA THR A 339 21.87 -16.86 -15.73
C THR A 339 21.20 -15.63 -15.12
N ASP A 340 20.62 -14.76 -15.95
CA ASP A 340 20.00 -13.52 -15.45
C ASP A 340 18.76 -13.79 -14.59
N SER A 341 18.04 -14.89 -14.85
CA SER A 341 16.92 -15.34 -14.01
C SER A 341 17.37 -15.79 -12.63
N GLU A 342 18.51 -16.48 -12.53
CA GLU A 342 19.12 -16.86 -11.24
C GLU A 342 19.61 -15.64 -10.48
N LYS A 343 20.29 -14.70 -11.15
CA LYS A 343 20.71 -13.43 -10.53
C LYS A 343 19.51 -12.67 -9.99
N LEU A 344 18.43 -12.55 -10.77
CA LEU A 344 17.21 -11.87 -10.35
C LEU A 344 16.62 -12.53 -9.09
N ARG A 345 16.53 -13.87 -9.06
CA ARG A 345 16.04 -14.60 -7.87
C ARG A 345 16.88 -14.34 -6.63
N VAL A 346 18.21 -14.31 -6.77
CA VAL A 346 19.12 -14.03 -5.64
C VAL A 346 18.93 -12.59 -5.14
N VAL A 347 18.89 -11.61 -6.04
CA VAL A 347 18.69 -10.21 -5.67
C VAL A 347 17.32 -10.00 -5.02
N GLU A 348 16.24 -10.54 -5.59
CA GLU A 348 14.91 -10.45 -4.99
C GLU A 348 14.85 -11.06 -3.59
N LEU A 349 15.52 -12.19 -3.37
CA LEU A 349 15.58 -12.83 -2.06
C LEU A 349 16.32 -11.95 -1.04
N GLN A 350 17.44 -11.35 -1.43
CA GLN A 350 18.18 -10.41 -0.59
C GLN A 350 17.36 -9.17 -0.26
N ASP A 351 16.73 -8.57 -1.26
CA ASP A 351 15.98 -7.34 -1.07
C ASP A 351 14.74 -7.61 -0.20
N LYS A 352 14.10 -8.79 -0.32
CA LYS A 352 13.03 -9.22 0.61
C LYS A 352 13.54 -9.38 2.04
N ALA A 353 14.70 -9.99 2.23
CA ALA A 353 15.31 -10.15 3.55
C ALA A 353 15.68 -8.79 4.17
N GLU A 354 16.23 -7.89 3.38
CA GLU A 354 16.53 -6.52 3.79
C GLU A 354 15.25 -5.75 4.13
N MET A 355 14.19 -5.86 3.32
CA MET A 355 12.88 -5.27 3.60
C MET A 355 12.26 -5.81 4.89
N HIS A 356 12.40 -7.10 5.16
CA HIS A 356 11.93 -7.72 6.41
C HIS A 356 12.76 -7.27 7.62
N LYS A 357 14.08 -7.13 7.48
CA LYS A 357 14.92 -6.53 8.53
C LYS A 357 14.51 -5.07 8.77
N PHE A 358 14.26 -4.32 7.71
CA PHE A 358 13.81 -2.93 7.75
C PHE A 358 12.44 -2.78 8.41
N SER A 359 11.52 -3.74 8.22
CA SER A 359 10.19 -3.71 8.82
C SER A 359 10.17 -4.05 10.32
N LYS A 360 11.12 -4.88 10.78
CA LYS A 360 11.26 -5.27 12.20
C LYS A 360 12.11 -4.29 13.03
N GLY A 361 13.06 -3.61 12.42
CA GLY A 361 13.95 -2.68 13.11
C GLY A 361 13.25 -1.41 13.62
N SER A 362 13.88 -0.77 14.61
CA SER A 362 13.49 0.59 15.02
C SER A 362 13.75 1.57 13.87
N LEU A 363 12.66 2.08 13.30
CA LEU A 363 12.74 3.08 12.24
C LEU A 363 12.85 4.48 12.83
N PHE A 364 13.56 5.37 12.16
CA PHE A 364 13.66 6.78 12.53
C PHE A 364 12.96 7.64 11.48
N CYS A 365 12.27 8.68 11.92
CA CYS A 365 11.66 9.65 11.02
C CYS A 365 12.73 10.28 10.12
N ALA A 366 12.51 10.30 8.81
CA ALA A 366 13.47 10.86 7.86
C ALA A 366 13.73 12.36 8.11
N ASP A 367 12.71 13.09 8.54
CA ASP A 367 12.75 14.54 8.74
C ASP A 367 13.28 14.92 10.14
N CYS A 368 12.63 14.44 11.21
CA CYS A 368 12.97 14.86 12.57
C CYS A 368 13.94 13.91 13.30
N LYS A 369 14.34 12.79 12.67
CA LYS A 369 15.24 11.77 13.22
C LYS A 369 14.79 11.12 14.53
N VAL A 370 13.56 11.39 14.98
CA VAL A 370 12.97 10.75 16.16
C VAL A 370 12.61 9.30 15.84
N MET A 371 12.89 8.40 16.77
CA MET A 371 12.50 6.99 16.68
C MET A 371 10.98 6.87 16.54
N LEU A 372 10.54 6.14 15.52
CA LEU A 372 9.14 5.88 15.26
C LEU A 372 8.64 4.79 16.22
N PRO A 373 7.43 4.94 16.79
CA PRO A 373 6.92 3.99 17.77
C PRO A 373 6.82 2.58 17.15
N PRO A 374 7.12 1.51 17.89
CA PRO A 374 7.07 0.14 17.38
C PRO A 374 5.66 -0.26 16.93
N SER A 375 4.64 0.29 17.60
CA SER A 375 3.22 0.18 17.26
C SER A 375 2.66 1.55 16.88
N GLY A 376 2.46 1.78 15.59
CA GLY A 376 1.89 3.04 15.09
C GLY A 376 1.85 3.11 13.57
N PRO A 377 1.11 4.07 12.99
CA PRO A 377 1.06 4.24 11.55
C PRO A 377 2.45 4.56 10.98
N ARG A 378 2.74 4.01 9.81
CA ARG A 378 3.95 4.29 9.04
C ARG A 378 3.59 5.09 7.81
N TRP A 379 4.21 6.26 7.67
CA TRP A 379 4.04 7.14 6.50
C TRP A 379 5.29 7.05 5.64
N TRP A 380 5.17 6.43 4.47
CA TRP A 380 6.28 6.25 3.57
C TRP A 380 6.25 7.34 2.53
N ILE A 381 7.34 8.07 2.36
CA ILE A 381 7.44 9.21 1.46
C ILE A 381 8.46 8.90 0.38
N CYS A 382 8.03 8.94 -0.87
CA CYS A 382 8.90 8.81 -2.03
C CYS A 382 9.82 10.03 -2.17
N LEU A 383 10.89 9.91 -2.96
CA LEU A 383 11.73 11.05 -3.35
C LEU A 383 10.94 12.20 -3.98
N CYS A 384 9.81 11.90 -4.64
CA CYS A 384 8.90 12.87 -5.24
C CYS A 384 8.14 13.73 -4.19
N GLY A 385 8.19 13.36 -2.91
CA GLY A 385 7.49 14.05 -1.81
C GLY A 385 6.08 13.53 -1.52
N GLU A 386 5.54 12.63 -2.35
CA GLU A 386 4.23 12.02 -2.13
C GLU A 386 4.30 10.77 -1.24
N GLU A 387 3.15 10.44 -0.62
CA GLU A 387 2.99 9.20 0.14
C GLU A 387 3.09 7.99 -0.79
N CYS A 388 4.07 7.13 -0.56
CA CYS A 388 4.16 5.83 -1.21
C CYS A 388 3.01 4.93 -0.77
N ARG A 389 2.24 4.43 -1.75
CA ARG A 389 1.06 3.59 -1.52
C ARG A 389 1.31 2.11 -1.81
N HIS A 390 2.54 1.74 -2.18
CA HIS A 390 2.88 0.37 -2.51
C HIS A 390 2.73 -0.56 -1.30
N HIS A 391 2.18 -1.75 -1.54
CA HIS A 391 1.97 -2.81 -0.53
C HIS A 391 3.26 -3.41 0.05
N ILE A 392 4.42 -2.99 -0.43
CA ILE A 392 5.71 -3.51 0.04
C ILE A 392 6.05 -2.94 1.41
N HIS A 393 5.60 -1.70 1.64
CA HIS A 393 5.80 -0.99 2.87
C HIS A 393 4.67 -1.31 3.84
N PRO A 394 4.97 -1.76 5.06
CA PRO A 394 3.93 -2.03 6.04
C PRO A 394 3.22 -0.72 6.40
N PRO A 395 1.88 -0.66 6.40
CA PRO A 395 1.14 0.55 6.74
C PRO A 395 1.23 0.91 8.23
N TRP A 396 1.61 -0.06 9.06
CA TRP A 396 1.68 0.01 10.51
C TRP A 396 2.95 -0.68 11.01
N GLY A 397 3.51 -0.21 12.12
CA GLY A 397 4.62 -0.88 12.79
C GLY A 397 4.18 -2.23 13.35
N LEU A 398 4.92 -3.29 13.07
CA LEU A 398 4.54 -4.67 13.41
C LEU A 398 4.65 -4.99 14.91
N GLY A 399 5.16 -4.06 15.72
CA GLY A 399 5.39 -4.27 17.15
C GLY A 399 6.56 -5.23 17.42
N SER A 400 6.98 -5.31 18.68
CA SER A 400 8.05 -6.22 19.13
C SER A 400 7.59 -7.68 19.30
N HIS A 401 6.32 -7.99 19.01
CA HIS A 401 5.68 -9.29 19.32
C HIS A 401 5.16 -10.05 18.09
N SER A 402 5.62 -9.71 16.87
CA SER A 402 5.26 -10.44 15.63
C SER A 402 6.37 -11.37 15.13
#